data_AF-A0A2D5UCS8-F1
#
_entry.id   AF-A0A2D5UCS8-F1
#
_cell.length_a   1.000
_cell.length_b   1.000
_cell.length_c   1.000
_cell.angle_alpha   90.00
_cell.angle_beta   90.00
_cell.angle_gamma   90.00
#
_symmetry.space_group_name_H-M   'P 1'
#
loop_
_entity.id
_entity.type
_entity.pdbx_description
1 polymer ?
#
loop_
_entity_poly.entity_id
_entity_poly.type
_entity_poly.pdbx_seq_one_letter_code
_entity_poly.pdbx_strand_id
1 'polypeptide(L)'
;MGPNSVSSKLVINGLQKTFVVNEGFGHSRHVHAIENVNLEIADGEFVCVIGPSGCGKSTMLMIMAGLYPKSGGDILLDGQPLSEPGPRWAWACESSTPWSRSTAR
;
A
#
# COMPACT_ATOMS: atom_id res chain seq x y z
N MET A 1 34.15 3.91 3.96
CA MET A 1 33.33 3.44 2.83
C MET A 1 32.78 2.07 3.20
N GLY A 2 31.63 2.03 3.87
CA GLY A 2 30.87 0.80 4.12
C GLY A 2 29.75 0.71 3.06
N PRO A 3 29.30 -0.50 2.70
CA PRO A 3 28.43 -0.72 1.56
C PRO A 3 27.12 0.05 1.74
N ASN A 4 26.62 0.65 0.66
CA ASN A 4 25.29 1.24 0.59
C ASN A 4 24.28 0.13 0.92
N SER A 5 23.89 0.03 2.19
CA SER A 5 22.84 -0.88 2.63
C SER A 5 21.55 -0.31 2.07
N VAL A 6 21.15 -0.80 0.91
CA VAL A 6 19.87 -0.49 0.29
C VAL A 6 18.80 -0.99 1.26
N SER A 7 18.33 -0.08 2.13
CA SER A 7 17.29 -0.39 3.10
C SER A 7 15.98 -0.46 2.33
N SER A 8 15.41 -1.65 2.21
CA SER A 8 14.06 -1.80 1.65
C SER A 8 13.09 -1.01 2.50
N LYS A 9 12.46 -0.02 1.88
CA LYS A 9 11.53 0.90 2.54
C LYS A 9 10.14 0.31 2.59
N LEU A 10 9.72 -0.36 1.52
CA LEU A 10 8.45 -1.06 1.45
C LEU A 10 8.69 -2.52 1.08
N VAL A 11 8.14 -3.44 1.86
CA VAL A 11 8.19 -4.88 1.61
C VAL A 11 6.77 -5.42 1.63
N ILE A 12 6.42 -6.22 0.64
CA ILE A 12 5.11 -6.84 0.48
C ILE A 12 5.33 -8.33 0.28
N ASN A 13 4.74 -9.12 1.17
CA ASN A 13 4.86 -10.57 1.18
C ASN A 13 3.48 -11.20 1.02
N GLY A 14 3.24 -11.76 -0.17
CA GLY A 14 2.06 -12.54 -0.52
C GLY A 14 0.75 -11.80 -0.36
N LEU A 15 0.71 -10.52 -0.73
CA LEU A 15 -0.48 -9.67 -0.60
C LEU A 15 -1.65 -10.27 -1.38
N GLN A 16 -2.78 -10.38 -0.70
CA GLN A 16 -4.01 -10.93 -1.26
C GLN A 16 -5.19 -10.01 -0.99
N LYS A 17 -6.10 -9.96 -1.96
CA LYS A 17 -7.39 -9.28 -1.81
C LYS A 17 -8.50 -10.00 -2.55
N THR A 18 -9.53 -10.38 -1.79
CA THR A 18 -10.77 -10.96 -2.30
C THR A 18 -11.94 -10.06 -1.95
N PHE A 19 -12.80 -9.80 -2.93
CA PHE A 19 -14.07 -9.11 -2.77
C PHE A 19 -15.20 -10.13 -2.84
N VAL A 20 -16.24 -9.91 -2.04
CA VAL A 20 -17.49 -10.67 -2.13
C VAL A 20 -18.50 -9.77 -2.83
N VAL A 21 -18.90 -10.16 -4.03
CA VAL A 21 -19.90 -9.44 -4.84
C VAL A 21 -21.22 -10.19 -4.72
N ASN A 22 -22.26 -9.51 -4.28
CA ASN A 22 -23.61 -10.08 -4.25
C ASN A 22 -24.27 -9.86 -5.61
N GLU A 23 -24.57 -10.92 -6.33
CA GLU A 23 -25.12 -10.85 -7.71
C GLU A 23 -26.66 -10.92 -7.73
N GLY A 24 -27.30 -10.88 -6.56
CA GLY A 24 -28.75 -11.06 -6.42
C GLY A 24 -29.15 -12.54 -6.40
N PHE A 25 -30.43 -12.81 -6.11
CA PHE A 25 -30.97 -14.19 -6.01
C PHE A 25 -30.28 -15.11 -4.99
N GLY A 26 -29.62 -14.55 -3.98
CA GLY A 26 -28.91 -15.34 -2.96
C GLY A 26 -27.55 -15.89 -3.40
N HIS A 27 -27.05 -15.47 -4.57
CA HIS A 27 -25.72 -15.84 -5.05
C HIS A 27 -24.69 -14.78 -4.66
N SER A 28 -23.60 -15.23 -4.04
CA SER A 28 -22.41 -14.43 -3.80
C SER A 28 -21.23 -14.98 -4.62
N ARG A 29 -20.49 -14.07 -5.27
CA ARG A 29 -19.30 -14.40 -6.04
C ARG A 29 -18.08 -13.85 -5.33
N HIS A 30 -17.06 -14.68 -5.17
CA HIS A 30 -15.73 -14.25 -4.73
C HIS A 30 -14.92 -13.79 -5.94
N VAL A 31 -14.44 -12.54 -5.90
CA VAL A 31 -13.59 -11.94 -6.94
C VAL A 31 -12.21 -11.68 -6.32
N HIS A 32 -11.21 -12.42 -6.79
CA HIS A 32 -9.83 -12.20 -6.40
C HIS A 32 -9.26 -11.03 -7.20
N ALA A 33 -9.07 -9.88 -6.53
CA ALA A 33 -8.53 -8.68 -7.17
C ALA A 33 -7.01 -8.63 -7.10
N ILE A 34 -6.41 -9.26 -6.07
CA ILE A 34 -4.96 -9.36 -5.91
C ILE A 34 -4.67 -10.78 -5.42
N GLU A 35 -3.80 -11.49 -6.14
CA GLU A 35 -3.42 -12.86 -5.84
C GLU A 35 -1.91 -12.93 -5.62
N ASN A 36 -1.49 -13.04 -4.36
CA ASN A 36 -0.12 -13.36 -3.95
C ASN A 36 0.97 -12.44 -4.55
N VAL A 37 0.81 -11.12 -4.38
CA VAL A 37 1.80 -10.16 -4.85
C VAL A 37 2.96 -10.05 -3.86
N ASN A 38 4.19 -10.19 -4.36
CA ASN A 38 5.42 -9.98 -3.61
C ASN A 38 6.19 -8.83 -4.24
N LEU A 39 6.59 -7.83 -3.46
CA LEU A 39 7.28 -6.65 -3.94
C LEU A 39 8.20 -6.09 -2.85
N GLU A 40 9.41 -5.74 -3.23
CA GLU A 40 10.35 -5.00 -2.38
C GLU A 40 10.72 -3.71 -3.10
N ILE A 41 10.64 -2.59 -2.40
CA ILE A 41 11.00 -1.27 -2.91
C ILE A 41 12.04 -0.67 -1.98
N ALA A 42 13.20 -0.33 -2.55
CA ALA A 42 14.26 0.36 -1.86
C ALA A 42 13.92 1.84 -1.57
N ASP A 43 14.57 2.44 -0.57
CA ASP A 43 14.48 3.89 -0.39
C ASP A 43 15.01 4.62 -1.64
N GLY A 44 14.24 5.60 -2.13
CA GLY A 44 14.54 6.34 -3.36
C GLY A 44 14.20 5.62 -4.66
N GLU A 45 13.64 4.40 -4.62
CA GLU A 45 13.20 3.68 -5.80
C GLU A 45 11.81 4.11 -6.26
N PHE A 46 11.64 4.27 -7.57
CA PHE A 46 10.37 4.65 -8.19
C PHE A 46 9.80 3.47 -8.98
N VAL A 47 8.64 2.97 -8.56
CA VAL A 47 7.96 1.82 -9.17
C VAL A 47 6.67 2.28 -9.84
N CYS A 48 6.44 1.84 -11.09
CA CYS A 48 5.20 2.08 -11.81
C CYS A 48 4.36 0.80 -11.90
N VAL A 49 3.12 0.86 -11.43
CA VAL A 49 2.16 -0.26 -11.53
C VAL A 49 1.31 -0.08 -12.78
N ILE A 50 1.54 -0.94 -13.79
CA ILE A 50 0.80 -0.94 -15.07
C ILE A 50 -0.03 -2.21 -15.24
N GLY A 51 -1.15 -2.12 -15.97
CA GLY A 51 -2.00 -3.27 -16.26
C GLY A 51 -3.41 -2.90 -16.73
N PRO A 52 -4.18 -3.84 -17.31
CA PRO A 52 -5.52 -3.60 -17.86
C PRO A 52 -6.52 -3.10 -16.82
N SER A 53 -7.57 -2.41 -17.24
CA SER A 53 -8.64 -1.95 -16.33
C SER A 53 -9.25 -3.15 -15.58
N GLY A 54 -9.44 -3.01 -14.26
CA GLY A 54 -9.99 -4.08 -13.42
C GLY A 54 -8.98 -5.06 -12.81
N CYS A 55 -7.67 -5.00 -13.14
CA CYS A 55 -6.68 -5.92 -12.56
C CYS A 55 -6.25 -5.60 -11.11
N GLY A 56 -7.02 -4.79 -10.37
CA GLY A 56 -6.76 -4.54 -8.94
C GLY A 56 -5.68 -3.51 -8.59
N LYS A 57 -5.12 -2.76 -9.55
CA LYS A 57 -4.04 -1.75 -9.30
C LYS A 57 -4.43 -0.69 -8.26
N SER A 58 -5.57 -0.04 -8.47
CA SER A 58 -6.06 1.00 -7.54
C SER A 58 -6.33 0.40 -6.16
N THR A 59 -6.86 -0.82 -6.12
CA THR A 59 -7.05 -1.57 -4.87
C THR A 59 -5.71 -1.83 -4.17
N MET A 60 -4.67 -2.24 -4.91
CA MET A 60 -3.35 -2.48 -4.36
C MET A 60 -2.75 -1.20 -3.76
N LEU A 61 -2.83 -0.08 -4.49
CA LEU A 61 -2.37 1.22 -4.01
C LEU A 61 -3.14 1.69 -2.77
N MET A 62 -4.45 1.48 -2.72
CA MET A 62 -5.26 1.80 -1.53
C MET A 62 -4.89 0.95 -0.32
N ILE A 63 -4.57 -0.34 -0.52
CA ILE A 63 -4.11 -1.21 0.57
C ILE A 63 -2.72 -0.78 1.05
N MET A 64 -1.78 -0.50 0.13
CA MET A 64 -0.44 0.01 0.46
C MET A 64 -0.50 1.34 1.23
N ALA A 65 -1.45 2.21 0.88
CA ALA A 65 -1.70 3.47 1.59
C ALA A 65 -2.36 3.29 2.97
N GLY A 66 -2.69 2.06 3.39
CA GLY A 66 -3.41 1.79 4.62
C GLY A 66 -4.87 2.26 4.59
N LEU A 67 -5.44 2.52 3.40
CA LEU A 67 -6.81 3.00 3.25
C LEU A 67 -7.81 1.85 3.04
N TYR A 68 -7.32 0.64 2.78
CA TYR A 68 -8.18 -0.50 2.51
C TYR A 68 -7.62 -1.78 3.13
N PRO A 69 -8.46 -2.65 3.71
CA PRO A 69 -7.99 -3.87 4.35
C PRO A 69 -7.55 -4.90 3.30
N LYS A 70 -6.41 -5.55 3.55
CA LYS A 70 -5.97 -6.75 2.84
C LYS A 70 -6.78 -7.98 3.28
N SER A 71 -6.91 -8.97 2.41
CA SER A 71 -7.48 -10.28 2.75
C SER A 71 -6.43 -11.28 3.24
N GLY A 72 -5.15 -11.03 2.96
CA GLY A 72 -4.03 -11.87 3.39
C GLY A 72 -2.68 -11.27 2.99
N GLY A 73 -1.60 -11.93 3.41
CA GLY A 73 -0.22 -11.47 3.23
C GLY A 73 0.17 -10.39 4.23
N ASP A 74 1.38 -9.85 4.10
CA ASP A 74 1.95 -8.83 4.99
C ASP A 74 2.57 -7.69 4.19
N ILE A 75 2.48 -6.48 4.75
CA ILE A 75 3.11 -5.29 4.20
C ILE A 75 3.94 -4.69 5.32
N LEU A 76 5.19 -4.35 5.05
CA LEU A 76 6.09 -3.68 5.99
C LEU A 76 6.54 -2.36 5.37
N LEU A 77 6.43 -1.28 6.15
CA LEU A 77 6.97 0.04 5.82
C LEU A 77 8.04 0.39 6.85
N ASP A 78 9.26 0.68 6.42
CA ASP A 78 10.43 0.92 7.29
C ASP A 78 10.63 -0.22 8.32
N GLY A 79 10.38 -1.46 7.88
CA GLY A 79 10.46 -2.66 8.72
C GLY A 79 9.32 -2.82 9.75
N GLN A 80 8.31 -1.94 9.73
CA GLN A 80 7.14 -2.00 10.62
C GLN A 80 5.93 -2.56 9.88
N PRO A 81 5.16 -3.50 10.48
CA PRO A 81 3.99 -4.07 9.83
C PRO A 81 2.88 -3.03 9.65
N LEU A 82 2.29 -3.00 8.46
CA LEU A 82 1.16 -2.17 8.07
C LEU A 82 -0.14 -2.90 8.44
N SER A 83 -0.46 -2.91 9.73
CA SER A 83 -1.44 -3.87 10.25
C SER A 83 -2.91 -3.47 10.04
N GLU A 84 -3.30 -2.21 9.92
CA GLU A 84 -4.73 -1.82 9.88
C GLU A 84 -4.97 -0.51 9.11
N PRO A 85 -6.20 -0.13 8.74
CA PRO A 85 -6.56 1.25 8.44
C PRO A 85 -6.76 2.00 9.77
N GLY A 86 -5.94 3.01 10.02
CA GLY A 86 -5.89 3.68 11.31
C GLY A 86 -5.26 5.07 11.19
N PRO A 87 -5.38 5.89 12.23
CA PRO A 87 -5.12 7.32 12.07
C PRO A 87 -3.62 7.64 11.82
N ARG A 88 -2.71 6.70 12.08
CA ARG A 88 -1.26 6.82 11.86
C ARG A 88 -0.88 7.14 10.40
N TRP A 89 -1.67 6.72 9.41
CA TRP A 89 -1.41 7.00 7.99
C TRP A 89 -1.95 8.37 7.55
N ALA A 90 -3.01 8.89 8.19
CA ALA A 90 -3.52 10.23 7.91
C ALA A 90 -2.48 11.32 8.21
N TRP A 91 -1.68 11.14 9.27
CA TRP A 91 -0.62 12.08 9.65
C TRP A 91 0.67 11.95 8.84
N ALA A 92 0.96 10.77 8.26
CA ALA A 92 2.17 10.57 7.45
C ALA A 92 2.15 11.39 6.14
N CYS A 93 0.97 11.80 5.68
CA CYS A 93 0.83 12.70 4.53
C CYS A 93 1.12 14.18 4.89
N GLU A 94 1.16 14.55 6.18
CA GLU A 94 1.20 15.95 6.62
C GLU A 94 2.60 16.40 7.11
N SER A 95 3.57 15.49 7.29
CA SER A 95 4.89 15.87 7.82
C SER A 95 5.94 16.25 6.76
N SER A 96 5.62 16.29 5.46
CA SER A 96 6.54 16.80 4.44
C SER A 96 6.04 18.09 3.76
N THR A 97 5.76 19.12 4.56
CA THR A 97 5.92 20.49 4.06
C THR A 97 6.73 21.31 5.07
N PRO A 98 8.05 21.53 4.84
CA PRO A 98 8.76 22.60 5.50
C PRO A 98 8.45 23.91 4.77
N TRP A 99 7.20 24.37 4.81
CA TRP A 99 6.93 25.79 4.53
C TRP A 99 7.11 26.56 5.84
N SER A 100 8.35 27.00 6.05
CA SER A 100 8.64 28.11 6.95
C SER A 100 7.83 29.32 6.46
N ARG A 101 6.78 29.68 7.21
CA ARG A 101 6.04 30.91 6.99
C ARG A 101 6.88 32.06 7.56
N SER A 102 7.87 32.48 6.77
CA SER A 102 8.48 33.80 6.88
C SER A 102 7.44 34.83 6.46
N THR A 103 6.79 35.45 7.43
CA THR A 103 6.15 36.76 7.29
C THR A 103 6.38 37.44 8.64
N ALA A 104 7.52 38.11 8.80
CA ALA A 104 7.70 39.52 8.49
C ALA A 104 6.80 40.42 9.35
N ARG A 105 7.46 40.99 10.37
CA ARG A 105 7.10 42.16 11.20
C ARG A 105 6.12 41.94 12.35
#